data_AF-A0A7S2E566-F1
#
_entry.id   AF-A0A7S2E566-F1
#
_cell.length_a   1.000
_cell.length_b   1.000
_cell.length_c   1.000
_cell.angle_alpha   90.00
_cell.angle_beta   90.00
_cell.angle_gamma   90.00
#
_symmetry.space_group_name_H-M   'P 1'
#
loop_
_entity.id
_entity.type
_entity.pdbx_description
1 polymer ?
#
loop_
_entity_poly.entity_id
_entity_poly.type
_entity_poly.pdbx_seq_one_letter_code
_entity_poly.pdbx_strand_id
1 'polypeptide(L)'
;GLESSIATKKKQHFLDLDAKGRLVVNEKDVILDGITPSEWSTSRSSIAEESEVLSSSLFLITHHSAESAQHETELGKLVTCNRLLACSRINRYWMGPAFGVCAKDVPIDTQFLLVELSEDGPYALLLPLVDDGFRASLHYGGNNINLVCHSES
;
A
#
# COMPACT_ATOMS: atom_id res chain seq x y z
N GLY A 1 -14.65 -43.16 -17.22
CA GLY A 1 -13.41 -42.69 -16.56
C GLY A 1 -13.75 -41.41 -15.86
N LEU A 2 -13.50 -41.34 -14.55
CA LEU A 2 -13.74 -40.15 -13.73
C LEU A 2 -12.85 -39.00 -14.19
N GLU A 3 -13.42 -37.95 -14.76
CA GLU A 3 -12.79 -36.63 -14.74
C GLU A 3 -13.33 -35.88 -13.51
N SER A 4 -12.65 -36.03 -12.39
CA SER A 4 -12.87 -35.15 -11.24
C SER A 4 -12.22 -33.80 -11.53
N SER A 5 -13.02 -32.82 -11.93
CA SER A 5 -12.63 -31.41 -11.97
C SER A 5 -12.32 -30.95 -10.54
N ILE A 6 -11.03 -30.88 -10.20
CA ILE A 6 -10.58 -30.23 -8.96
C ILE A 6 -10.71 -28.73 -9.20
N ALA A 7 -11.83 -28.16 -8.76
CA ALA A 7 -11.94 -26.72 -8.62
C ALA A 7 -10.94 -26.26 -7.57
N THR A 8 -9.79 -25.73 -8.00
CA THR A 8 -8.83 -25.08 -7.12
C THR A 8 -9.52 -23.88 -6.49
N LYS A 9 -9.95 -23.99 -5.23
CA LYS A 9 -10.46 -22.85 -4.45
C LYS A 9 -9.38 -21.76 -4.49
N LYS A 10 -9.70 -20.62 -5.10
CA LYS A 10 -8.81 -19.46 -5.16
C LYS A 10 -8.54 -19.02 -3.73
N LYS A 11 -7.29 -19.12 -3.27
CA LYS A 11 -6.90 -18.64 -1.93
C LYS A 11 -7.06 -17.12 -1.93
N GLN A 12 -7.99 -16.61 -1.14
CA GLN A 12 -8.23 -15.18 -1.03
C GLN A 12 -7.32 -14.59 0.06
N HIS A 13 -6.79 -13.41 -0.20
CA HIS A 13 -5.99 -12.64 0.75
C HIS A 13 -6.78 -11.43 1.21
N PHE A 14 -6.67 -11.10 2.49
CA PHE A 14 -7.34 -9.95 3.09
C PHE A 14 -6.33 -9.09 3.83
N LEU A 15 -6.45 -7.78 3.63
CA LEU A 15 -5.65 -6.76 4.32
C LEU A 15 -6.43 -6.25 5.52
N ASP A 16 -5.75 -5.95 6.63
CA ASP A 16 -6.35 -5.29 7.78
C ASP A 16 -5.35 -4.37 8.49
N LEU A 17 -5.85 -3.34 9.19
CA LEU A 17 -5.06 -2.53 10.11
C LEU A 17 -5.40 -2.96 11.53
N ASP A 18 -4.48 -3.65 12.19
CA ASP A 18 -4.74 -4.17 13.53
C ASP A 18 -4.71 -3.07 14.60
N ALA A 19 -5.18 -3.42 15.81
CA ALA A 19 -5.23 -2.49 16.95
C ALA A 19 -3.86 -1.98 17.43
N LYS A 20 -2.76 -2.52 16.92
CA LYS A 20 -1.39 -2.09 17.22
C LYS A 20 -0.83 -1.14 16.16
N GLY A 21 -1.60 -0.80 15.12
CA GLY A 21 -1.13 0.03 14.01
C GLY A 21 -0.29 -0.75 13.00
N ARG A 22 -0.56 -2.05 12.81
CA ARG A 22 0.12 -2.88 11.82
C ARG A 22 -0.78 -3.18 10.64
N LEU A 23 -0.29 -2.92 9.43
CA LEU A 23 -0.94 -3.38 8.21
C LEU A 23 -0.58 -4.85 7.99
N VAL A 24 -1.57 -5.74 8.11
CA VAL A 24 -1.38 -7.19 8.09
C VAL A 24 -2.13 -7.84 6.92
N VAL A 25 -1.58 -8.94 6.42
CA VAL A 25 -2.25 -9.85 5.49
C VAL A 25 -2.66 -11.11 6.23
N ASN A 26 -3.93 -11.48 6.12
CA ASN A 26 -4.49 -12.68 6.74
C ASN A 26 -4.14 -12.80 8.24
N GLU A 27 -4.19 -11.67 8.96
CA GLU A 27 -3.92 -11.53 10.41
C GLU A 27 -2.50 -11.88 10.87
N LYS A 28 -1.60 -12.30 9.96
CA LYS A 28 -0.29 -12.87 10.31
C LYS A 28 0.88 -12.08 9.73
N ASP A 29 0.86 -11.83 8.43
CA ASP A 29 2.03 -11.31 7.73
C ASP A 29 2.00 -9.77 7.78
N VAL A 30 2.93 -9.16 8.51
CA VAL A 30 2.99 -7.71 8.72
C VAL A 30 3.71 -7.03 7.55
N ILE A 31 3.02 -6.18 6.82
CA ILE A 31 3.61 -5.40 5.71
C ILE A 31 4.25 -4.12 6.27
N LEU A 32 3.45 -3.32 6.97
CA LEU A 32 3.86 -2.07 7.61
C LEU A 32 3.58 -2.13 9.10
N ASP A 33 4.45 -1.50 9.89
CA ASP A 33 4.30 -1.34 11.34
C ASP A 33 4.45 0.13 11.73
N GLY A 34 3.87 0.52 12.86
CA GLY A 34 3.90 1.89 13.35
C GLY A 34 2.99 2.86 12.59
N ILE A 35 1.90 2.38 11.99
CA ILE A 35 0.84 3.26 11.47
C ILE A 35 0.13 3.91 12.66
N THR A 36 0.24 5.23 12.79
CA THR A 36 -0.36 5.99 13.89
C THR A 36 -1.89 6.04 13.73
N PRO A 37 -2.70 5.41 14.61
CA PRO A 37 -4.16 5.37 14.43
C PRO A 37 -4.87 6.73 14.53
N SER A 38 -4.22 7.75 15.10
CA SER A 38 -4.76 9.12 15.13
C SER A 38 -4.59 9.87 13.81
N GLU A 39 -3.68 9.42 12.94
CA GLU A 39 -3.41 10.02 11.62
C GLU A 39 -4.12 9.27 10.49
N TRP A 40 -4.41 7.98 10.71
CA TRP A 40 -4.94 7.10 9.68
C TRP A 40 -6.29 6.50 10.09
N SER A 41 -7.26 6.63 9.19
CA SER A 41 -8.52 5.90 9.23
C SER A 41 -8.60 4.87 8.11
N THR A 42 -9.48 3.88 8.24
CA THR A 42 -9.60 2.80 7.26
C THR A 42 -10.99 2.73 6.63
N SER A 43 -11.06 2.46 5.33
CA SER A 43 -12.30 2.15 4.62
C SER A 43 -12.12 0.93 3.72
N ARG A 44 -13.22 0.26 3.39
CA ARG A 44 -13.27 -0.89 2.49
C ARG A 44 -14.30 -0.66 1.40
N SER A 45 -14.02 -1.14 0.19
CA SER A 45 -15.00 -1.12 -0.88
C SER A 45 -16.15 -2.09 -0.53
N SER A 46 -17.38 -1.60 -0.58
CA SER A 46 -18.60 -2.33 -0.21
C SER A 46 -19.29 -2.97 -1.43
N ILE A 47 -18.53 -3.47 -2.42
CA ILE A 47 -19.12 -4.29 -3.48
C ILE A 47 -19.37 -5.69 -2.91
N ALA A 48 -20.45 -5.83 -2.15
CA ALA A 48 -20.95 -7.09 -1.67
C ALA A 48 -22.41 -7.23 -2.12
N GLU A 49 -22.62 -7.81 -3.30
CA GLU A 49 -23.85 -8.57 -3.53
C GLU A 49 -23.69 -9.92 -2.79
N GLU A 50 -24.52 -10.11 -1.76
CA GLU A 50 -24.93 -11.40 -1.18
C GLU A 50 -23.89 -12.42 -0.66
N SER A 51 -22.64 -12.06 -0.40
CA SER A 51 -21.75 -12.94 0.38
C SER A 51 -20.71 -12.15 1.18
N GLU A 52 -20.39 -12.65 2.37
CA GLU A 52 -19.35 -12.14 3.27
C GLU A 52 -17.93 -12.28 2.68
N VAL A 53 -17.70 -11.66 1.53
CA VAL A 53 -16.41 -11.63 0.87
C VAL A 53 -15.72 -10.35 1.33
N LEU A 54 -14.83 -10.47 2.31
CA LEU A 54 -13.96 -9.37 2.68
C LEU A 54 -13.17 -8.91 1.44
N SER A 55 -13.06 -7.61 1.20
CA SER A 55 -12.25 -7.13 0.08
C SER A 55 -10.77 -7.44 0.31
N SER A 56 -10.05 -7.81 -0.74
CA SER A 56 -8.59 -7.90 -0.72
C SER A 56 -7.91 -6.53 -0.68
N SER A 57 -8.68 -5.44 -0.78
CA SER A 57 -8.22 -4.06 -0.68
C SER A 57 -8.61 -3.41 0.65
N LEU A 58 -7.77 -2.49 1.10
CA LEU A 58 -7.99 -1.63 2.25
C LEU A 58 -7.55 -0.21 1.85
N PHE A 59 -8.41 0.77 2.09
CA PHE A 59 -8.06 2.19 1.92
C PHE A 59 -7.59 2.72 3.26
N LEU A 60 -6.39 3.29 3.29
CA LEU A 60 -5.86 4.06 4.41
C LEU A 60 -6.01 5.55 4.08
N ILE A 61 -6.67 6.29 4.95
CA ILE A 61 -7.08 7.68 4.70
C ILE A 61 -6.48 8.56 5.80
N THR A 62 -5.71 9.56 5.39
CA THR A 62 -5.19 10.63 6.26
C THR A 62 -5.83 11.97 5.89
N HIS A 63 -5.94 12.87 6.86
CA HIS A 63 -6.53 14.20 6.69
C HIS A 63 -5.60 15.28 7.23
N HIS A 64 -5.47 16.37 6.48
CA HIS A 64 -4.72 17.55 6.89
C HIS A 64 -5.62 18.77 6.93
N SER A 65 -5.66 19.46 8.07
CA SER A 65 -6.47 20.67 8.27
C SER A 65 -5.72 21.96 7.97
N ALA A 66 -4.39 21.93 7.96
CA ALA A 66 -3.57 23.07 7.61
C ALA A 66 -3.60 23.29 6.09
N GLU A 67 -3.73 24.53 5.65
CA GLU A 67 -3.60 24.88 4.23
C GLU A 67 -2.11 24.90 3.87
N SER A 68 -1.68 23.95 3.03
CA SER A 68 -0.30 23.84 2.56
C SER A 68 -0.26 23.30 1.12
N ALA A 69 0.73 23.75 0.36
CA ALA A 69 1.04 23.19 -0.96
C ALA A 69 1.66 21.78 -0.86
N GLN A 70 2.08 21.37 0.34
CA GLN A 70 2.66 20.06 0.60
C GLN A 70 2.26 19.53 1.98
N HIS A 71 1.90 18.25 2.01
CA HIS A 71 1.71 17.48 3.23
C HIS A 71 2.54 16.20 3.16
N GLU A 72 3.11 15.82 4.29
CA GLU A 72 3.84 14.56 4.44
C GLU A 72 3.33 13.84 5.69
N THR A 73 2.98 12.56 5.53
CA THR A 73 2.50 11.70 6.62
C THR A 73 3.31 10.42 6.64
N GLU A 74 3.73 9.98 7.81
CA GLU A 74 4.38 8.68 7.97
C GLU A 74 3.33 7.57 7.76
N LEU A 75 3.57 6.70 6.78
CA LEU A 75 2.75 5.51 6.54
C LEU A 75 3.26 4.30 7.35
N GLY A 76 4.48 4.37 7.90
CA GLY A 76 5.04 3.36 8.79
C GLY A 76 6.22 2.61 8.19
N LYS A 77 6.80 1.73 9.01
CA LYS A 77 8.02 0.99 8.70
C LYS A 77 7.69 -0.25 7.87
N LEU A 78 8.35 -0.42 6.73
CA LEU A 78 8.27 -1.65 5.94
C LEU A 78 8.93 -2.82 6.71
N VAL A 79 8.12 -3.78 7.13
CA VAL A 79 8.57 -4.94 7.92
C VAL A 79 8.87 -6.13 7.02
N THR A 80 7.92 -6.48 6.15
CA THR A 80 8.08 -7.58 5.19
C THR A 80 8.41 -7.02 3.83
N CYS A 81 9.56 -7.39 3.29
CA CYS A 81 9.97 -7.06 1.93
C CYS A 81 11.07 -8.02 1.49
N ASN A 82 10.72 -9.07 0.73
CA ASN A 82 11.73 -9.91 0.08
C ASN A 82 12.29 -9.21 -1.17
N ARG A 83 11.38 -8.67 -1.99
CA ARG A 83 11.67 -7.86 -3.17
C ARG A 83 10.60 -6.78 -3.27
N LEU A 84 10.99 -5.65 -3.83
CA LEU A 84 10.06 -4.59 -4.20
C LEU A 84 10.28 -4.11 -5.63
N LEU A 85 9.21 -3.59 -6.22
CA LEU A 85 9.21 -2.78 -7.43
C LEU A 85 8.52 -1.46 -7.10
N ALA A 86 9.29 -0.37 -7.09
CA ALA A 86 8.78 0.99 -7.05
C ALA A 86 8.70 1.55 -8.47
N CYS A 87 7.61 2.21 -8.81
CA CYS A 87 7.50 2.95 -10.08
C CYS A 87 7.57 4.44 -9.78
N SER A 88 8.78 5.00 -9.88
CA SER A 88 9.02 6.41 -9.55
C SER A 88 8.96 7.29 -10.78
N ARG A 89 8.47 8.51 -10.59
CA ARG A 89 8.47 9.52 -11.66
C ARG A 89 9.91 9.91 -12.01
N ILE A 90 10.27 9.82 -13.29
CA ILE A 90 11.58 10.27 -13.79
C ILE A 90 11.45 11.66 -14.42
N ASN A 91 10.31 11.95 -15.05
CA ASN A 91 9.97 13.27 -15.56
C ASN A 91 8.44 13.43 -15.66
N ARG A 92 7.97 14.55 -16.24
CA ARG A 92 6.53 14.86 -16.31
C ARG A 92 5.69 13.75 -16.94
N TYR A 93 6.22 13.01 -17.91
CA TYR A 93 5.47 12.06 -18.73
C TYR A 93 5.85 10.60 -18.47
N TRP A 94 6.96 10.35 -17.78
CA TRP A 94 7.53 9.03 -17.66
C TRP A 94 7.79 8.63 -16.21
N MET A 95 7.42 7.40 -15.90
CA MET A 95 7.88 6.68 -14.72
C MET A 95 8.88 5.61 -15.15
N GLY A 96 9.74 5.20 -14.24
CA GLY A 96 10.60 4.04 -14.43
C GLY A 96 10.62 3.12 -13.22
N PRO A 97 10.93 1.83 -13.47
CA PRO A 97 11.01 0.86 -12.40
C PRO A 97 12.31 1.04 -11.60
N ALA A 98 12.19 0.97 -10.28
CA ALA A 98 13.28 0.78 -9.35
C ALA A 98 13.02 -0.50 -8.55
N PHE A 99 14.00 -1.39 -8.52
CA PHE A 99 13.90 -2.67 -7.82
C PHE A 99 14.73 -2.61 -6.54
N GLY A 100 14.25 -3.27 -5.49
CA GLY A 100 14.91 -3.25 -4.20
C GLY A 100 14.53 -4.43 -3.32
N VAL A 101 15.01 -4.40 -2.09
CA VAL A 101 14.72 -5.41 -1.05
C VAL A 101 14.36 -4.78 0.29
N CYS A 102 14.33 -3.45 0.41
CA CYS A 102 13.97 -2.78 1.66
C CYS A 102 13.50 -1.34 1.46
N ALA A 103 12.96 -0.71 2.50
CA ALA A 103 12.35 0.62 2.44
C ALA A 103 13.26 1.70 1.82
N LYS A 104 14.56 1.68 2.12
CA LYS A 104 15.53 2.65 1.58
C LYS A 104 15.68 2.61 0.06
N ASP A 105 15.25 1.52 -0.59
CA ASP A 105 15.31 1.36 -2.03
C ASP A 105 14.08 1.98 -2.73
N VAL A 106 13.10 2.51 -1.97
CA VAL A 106 11.93 3.23 -2.49
C VAL A 106 12.32 4.67 -2.83
N PRO A 107 12.40 5.04 -4.12
CA PRO A 107 12.82 6.38 -4.52
C PRO A 107 11.77 7.44 -4.17
N ILE A 108 12.19 8.70 -4.22
CA ILE A 108 11.26 9.84 -4.22
C ILE A 108 10.29 9.76 -5.39
N ASP A 109 9.08 10.30 -5.20
CA ASP A 109 8.04 10.32 -6.22
C ASP A 109 7.60 8.93 -6.71
N THR A 110 7.63 7.92 -5.85
CA THR A 110 7.11 6.58 -6.15
C THR A 110 5.58 6.63 -6.28
N GLN A 111 5.06 6.38 -7.48
CA GLN A 111 3.64 6.46 -7.82
C GLN A 111 2.88 5.17 -7.49
N PHE A 112 3.57 4.04 -7.43
CA PHE A 112 3.08 2.83 -6.78
C PHE A 112 4.26 1.98 -6.32
N LEU A 113 4.03 1.20 -5.27
CA LEU A 113 5.01 0.29 -4.70
C LEU A 113 4.41 -1.11 -4.61
N LEU A 114 5.07 -2.07 -5.24
CA LEU A 114 4.74 -3.48 -5.16
C LEU A 114 5.73 -4.18 -4.24
N VAL A 115 5.25 -4.90 -3.24
CA VAL A 115 6.07 -5.60 -2.24
C VAL A 115 5.76 -7.09 -2.24
N GLU A 116 6.77 -7.92 -2.44
CA GLU A 116 6.67 -9.37 -2.31
C GLU A 116 6.61 -9.76 -0.83
N LEU A 117 5.53 -10.47 -0.44
CA LEU A 117 5.26 -10.82 0.96
C LEU A 117 5.96 -12.11 1.41
N SER A 118 6.22 -13.02 0.47
CA SER A 118 7.00 -14.24 0.68
C SER A 118 7.57 -14.70 -0.64
N GLU A 119 8.65 -15.48 -0.61
CA GLU A 119 9.20 -16.11 -1.82
C GLU A 119 8.11 -16.89 -2.58
N ASP A 120 7.98 -16.61 -3.88
CA ASP A 120 6.93 -17.15 -4.76
C ASP A 120 5.48 -16.89 -4.27
N GLY A 121 5.31 -15.85 -3.46
CA GLY A 121 4.09 -15.51 -2.76
C GLY A 121 3.25 -14.39 -3.40
N PRO A 122 2.21 -13.94 -2.68
CA PRO A 122 1.43 -12.78 -3.08
C PRO A 122 2.25 -11.49 -2.98
N TYR A 123 1.79 -10.48 -3.72
CA TYR A 123 2.32 -9.13 -3.66
C TYR A 123 1.29 -8.19 -3.02
N ALA A 124 1.76 -7.27 -2.19
CA ALA A 124 0.98 -6.11 -1.75
C ALA A 124 1.25 -4.93 -2.68
N LEU A 125 0.18 -4.29 -3.16
CA LEU A 125 0.27 -3.04 -3.90
C LEU A 125 -0.10 -1.88 -2.96
N LEU A 126 0.85 -0.98 -2.76
CA LEU A 126 0.60 0.32 -2.14
C LEU A 126 0.43 1.34 -3.26
N LEU A 127 -0.75 1.93 -3.33
CA LEU A 127 -1.13 2.89 -4.34
C LEU A 127 -1.56 4.19 -3.65
N PRO A 128 -0.71 5.22 -3.66
CA PRO A 128 -1.09 6.57 -3.24
C PRO A 128 -2.25 7.06 -4.10
N LEU A 129 -3.32 7.46 -3.44
CA LEU A 129 -4.49 8.05 -4.06
C LEU A 129 -4.71 9.42 -3.43
N VAL A 130 -5.20 10.36 -4.22
CA VAL A 130 -5.58 11.68 -3.77
C VAL A 130 -6.76 12.15 -4.60
N ASP A 131 -7.61 12.96 -3.97
CA ASP A 131 -8.70 13.63 -4.65
C ASP A 131 -8.25 15.03 -5.09
N ASP A 132 -8.78 15.49 -6.23
CA ASP A 132 -8.62 16.87 -6.73
C ASP A 132 -7.16 17.26 -7.11
N GLY A 133 -6.87 18.56 -7.21
CA GLY A 133 -5.62 19.17 -7.70
C GLY A 133 -4.34 18.93 -6.90
N PHE A 134 -4.17 17.78 -6.28
CA PHE A 134 -2.93 17.32 -5.66
C PHE A 134 -2.40 16.06 -6.36
N ARG A 135 -1.11 15.78 -6.18
CA ARG A 135 -0.46 14.50 -6.50
C ARG A 135 -0.04 13.83 -5.21
N ALA A 136 -0.23 12.52 -5.14
CA ALA A 136 0.27 11.71 -4.04
C ALA A 136 1.40 10.79 -4.52
N SER A 137 2.46 10.66 -3.73
CA SER A 137 3.58 9.77 -3.98
C SER A 137 4.11 9.18 -2.68
N LEU A 138 4.92 8.13 -2.79
CA LEU A 138 5.66 7.54 -1.69
C LEU A 138 7.14 7.88 -1.80
N HIS A 139 7.81 7.92 -0.66
CA HIS A 139 9.26 7.83 -0.58
C HIS A 139 9.73 7.18 0.72
N TYR A 140 11.03 6.93 0.80
CA TYR A 140 11.68 6.58 2.06
C TYR A 140 11.93 7.81 2.94
N GLY A 141 11.31 7.85 4.12
CA GLY A 141 11.46 8.89 5.13
C GLY A 141 12.51 8.58 6.21
N GLY A 142 13.55 7.81 5.90
CA GLY A 142 14.64 7.49 6.85
C GLY A 142 14.39 6.30 7.78
N ASN A 143 13.16 6.09 8.25
CA ASN A 143 12.78 4.84 8.93
C ASN A 143 11.43 4.29 8.47
N ASN A 144 10.59 5.17 7.94
CA ASN A 144 9.25 4.87 7.46
C ASN A 144 9.18 5.02 5.93
N ILE A 145 8.16 4.42 5.33
CA ILE A 145 7.63 4.92 4.07
C ILE A 145 6.74 6.11 4.41
N ASN A 146 6.89 7.22 3.69
CA ASN A 146 6.05 8.39 3.87
C ASN A 146 5.17 8.57 2.65
N LEU A 147 3.93 9.00 2.88
CA LEU A 147 3.02 9.52 1.88
C LEU A 147 3.27 11.03 1.76
N VAL A 148 3.50 11.51 0.55
CA VAL A 148 3.64 12.94 0.26
C VAL A 148 2.55 13.37 -0.70
N CYS A 149 1.82 14.41 -0.33
CA CYS A 149 0.81 15.05 -1.17
C CYS A 149 1.31 16.45 -1.55
N HIS A 150 1.40 16.75 -2.85
CA HIS A 150 1.82 18.05 -3.38
C HIS A 150 0.73 18.66 -4.25
N SER A 151 0.47 19.96 -4.13
CA SER A 151 -0.44 20.67 -5.04
C SER A 151 0.09 20.61 -6.47
N GLU A 152 -0.77 20.33 -7.44
CA GLU A 152 -0.42 20.51 -8.84
C GLU A 152 -0.39 22.01 -9.17
N SER A 153 0.79 22.52 -9.55
CA SER A 153 0.99 23.87 -10.08
C SER A 153 0.55 24.01 -11.53
#